data_AF-A0A2D5X368-F1
#
_entry.id   AF-A0A2D5X368-F1
#
_cell.length_a   1.000
_cell.length_b   1.000
_cell.length_c   1.000
_cell.angle_alpha   90.00
_cell.angle_beta   90.00
_cell.angle_gamma   90.00
#
_symmetry.space_group_name_H-M   'P 1'
#
loop_
_entity.id
_entity.type
_entity.pdbx_description
1 polymer ?
#
loop_
_entity_poly.entity_id
_entity_poly.type
_entity_poly.pdbx_seq_one_letter_code
_entity_poly.pdbx_strand_id
1 'polypeptide(L)'
;MSSKKIDFNRNEEGAIGIGAMIIFIALILVAAVASTIIIKTAEELQQRAEQTGDDTRDEISGKIQLIAAYVSDDNAAATAADEITLIVQLSAGSDTTLLSNIEWLIVCDGGAGIAEVNTGDFDGVATDLSGTLLVAGSSVNSGETFLVPIDTSALCQPSVGDDQELRVLIDGGGETYGQLHYNSVENGATIV
;
A
#
# COMPACT_ATOMS: atom_id res chain seq x y z
N MET A 1 43.24 -14.75 85.75
CA MET A 1 42.23 -14.53 84.70
C MET A 1 42.76 -13.50 83.73
N SER A 2 43.20 -13.90 82.55
CA SER A 2 43.50 -12.97 81.46
C SER A 2 42.37 -13.08 80.45
N SER A 3 41.44 -12.12 80.50
CA SER A 3 40.33 -12.03 79.55
C SER A 3 40.88 -11.47 78.25
N LYS A 4 41.00 -12.35 77.24
CA LYS A 4 41.40 -11.97 75.89
C LYS A 4 40.24 -11.17 75.28
N LYS A 5 40.37 -9.84 75.25
CA LYS A 5 39.45 -8.96 74.51
C LYS A 5 39.50 -9.40 73.05
N ILE A 6 38.38 -9.97 72.56
CA ILE A 6 38.19 -10.22 71.15
C ILE A 6 37.93 -8.84 70.52
N ASP A 7 38.80 -8.42 69.59
CA ASP A 7 38.69 -7.13 68.92
C ASP A 7 37.51 -7.14 67.94
N PHE A 8 36.31 -6.81 68.45
CA PHE A 8 35.06 -6.76 67.67
C PHE A 8 35.13 -5.80 66.46
N ASN A 9 35.95 -4.75 66.52
CA ASN A 9 36.08 -3.77 65.44
C ASN A 9 36.60 -4.36 64.11
N ARG A 10 37.43 -5.41 64.13
CA ARG A 10 37.93 -6.04 62.89
C ARG A 10 36.90 -6.94 62.20
N ASN A 11 35.95 -7.50 62.96
CA ASN A 11 34.87 -8.30 62.40
C ASN A 11 33.76 -7.42 61.79
N GLU A 12 33.57 -6.21 62.31
CA GLU A 12 32.64 -5.20 61.79
C GLU A 12 33.00 -4.78 60.35
N GLU A 13 34.29 -4.53 60.08
CA GLU A 13 34.79 -4.16 58.75
C GLU A 13 34.57 -5.27 57.71
N GLY A 14 34.79 -6.53 58.10
CA GLY A 14 34.53 -7.69 57.23
C GLY A 14 33.04 -7.90 56.94
N ALA A 15 32.17 -7.66 57.92
CA ALA A 15 30.71 -7.73 57.75
C ALA A 15 30.18 -6.63 56.81
N ILE A 16 30.71 -5.41 56.91
CA ILE A 16 30.37 -4.30 56.00
C ILE A 16 30.81 -4.63 54.56
N GLY A 17 31.99 -5.20 54.37
CA GLY A 17 32.50 -5.62 53.06
C GLY A 17 31.63 -6.67 52.37
N ILE A 18 31.11 -7.63 53.15
CA ILE A 18 30.16 -8.64 52.63
C ILE A 18 28.84 -7.97 52.22
N GLY A 19 28.33 -7.02 53.02
CA GLY A 19 27.14 -6.23 52.66
C GLY A 19 27.33 -5.43 51.37
N ALA A 20 28.51 -4.82 51.19
CA ALA A 20 28.85 -4.07 49.99
C ALA A 20 28.92 -4.98 48.74
N MET A 21 29.50 -6.18 48.85
CA MET A 21 29.52 -7.15 47.76
C MET A 21 28.11 -7.62 47.36
N ILE A 22 27.21 -7.83 48.32
CA ILE A 22 25.82 -8.24 48.04
C ILE A 22 25.09 -7.15 47.25
N ILE A 23 25.21 -5.88 47.67
CA ILE A 23 24.59 -4.76 46.95
C ILE A 23 25.20 -4.62 45.55
N PHE A 24 26.50 -4.80 45.42
CA PHE A 24 27.17 -4.73 44.12
C PHE A 24 26.63 -5.78 43.13
N ILE A 25 26.47 -7.02 43.57
CA ILE A 25 25.88 -8.08 42.75
C ILE A 25 24.41 -7.77 42.40
N ALA A 26 23.62 -7.30 43.39
CA ALA A 26 22.23 -6.93 43.16
C ALA A 26 22.10 -5.82 42.10
N LEU A 27 22.97 -4.79 42.16
CA LEU A 27 22.98 -3.70 41.17
C LEU A 27 23.31 -4.21 39.77
N ILE A 28 24.26 -5.15 39.64
CA ILE A 28 24.59 -5.75 38.34
C ILE A 28 23.39 -6.51 37.77
N LEU A 29 22.67 -7.27 38.59
CA LEU A 29 21.50 -8.02 38.13
C LEU A 29 20.36 -7.12 37.68
N VAL A 30 20.09 -6.03 38.41
CA VAL A 30 19.08 -5.03 37.99
C VAL A 30 19.51 -4.34 36.69
N ALA A 31 20.79 -3.97 36.57
CA ALA A 31 21.33 -3.38 35.35
C ALA A 31 21.23 -4.32 34.14
N ALA A 32 21.45 -5.62 34.34
CA ALA A 32 21.32 -6.62 33.28
C ALA A 32 19.88 -6.73 32.77
N VAL A 33 18.88 -6.82 33.67
CA VAL A 33 17.46 -6.87 33.28
C VAL A 33 17.03 -5.60 32.56
N ALA A 34 17.44 -4.43 33.08
CA ALA A 34 17.15 -3.15 32.44
C ALA A 34 17.78 -3.05 31.04
N SER A 35 19.02 -3.52 30.87
CA SER A 35 19.72 -3.53 29.57
C SER A 35 18.99 -4.38 28.54
N THR A 36 18.51 -5.57 28.92
CA THR A 36 17.75 -6.44 28.02
C THR A 36 16.47 -5.76 27.53
N ILE A 37 15.75 -5.04 28.41
CA ILE A 37 14.54 -4.31 28.03
C ILE A 37 14.89 -3.17 27.08
N ILE A 38 15.92 -2.38 27.39
CA ILE A 38 16.37 -1.28 26.54
C ILE A 38 16.75 -1.79 25.14
N ILE A 39 17.54 -2.86 25.06
CA ILE A 39 17.94 -3.47 23.78
C ILE A 39 16.71 -3.94 23.01
N LYS A 40 15.82 -4.70 23.65
CA LYS A 40 14.60 -5.20 23.00
C LYS A 40 13.74 -4.06 22.44
N THR A 41 13.55 -3.00 23.20
CA THR A 41 12.79 -1.83 22.73
C THR A 41 13.49 -1.13 21.58
N ALA A 42 14.84 -1.03 21.62
CA ALA A 42 15.60 -0.43 20.55
C ALA A 42 15.54 -1.27 19.27
N GLU A 43 15.61 -2.60 19.36
CA GLU A 43 15.47 -3.53 18.23
C GLU A 43 14.06 -3.46 17.63
N GLU A 44 13.02 -3.47 18.47
CA GLU A 44 11.64 -3.35 18.02
C GLU A 44 11.38 -2.01 17.32
N LEU A 45 11.91 -0.92 17.87
CA LEU A 45 11.82 0.40 17.23
C LEU A 45 12.56 0.44 15.89
N GLN A 46 13.72 -0.21 15.78
CA GLN A 46 14.47 -0.30 14.53
C GLN A 46 13.73 -1.12 13.48
N GLN A 47 13.19 -2.28 13.84
CA GLN A 47 12.40 -3.12 12.91
C GLN A 47 11.15 -2.38 12.43
N ARG A 48 10.44 -1.68 13.33
CA ARG A 48 9.30 -0.84 12.95
C ARG A 48 9.73 0.32 12.04
N ALA A 49 10.87 0.94 12.32
CA ALA A 49 11.38 2.04 11.49
C ALA A 49 11.79 1.55 10.08
N GLU A 50 12.37 0.36 9.97
CA GLU A 50 12.68 -0.29 8.69
C GLU A 50 11.40 -0.64 7.94
N GLN A 51 10.46 -1.33 8.58
CA GLN A 51 9.18 -1.68 7.98
C GLN A 51 8.40 -0.44 7.49
N THR A 52 8.26 0.59 8.33
CA THR A 52 7.61 1.85 7.90
C THR A 52 8.38 2.53 6.77
N GLY A 53 9.71 2.40 6.76
CA GLY A 53 10.55 2.91 5.69
C GLY A 53 10.35 2.18 4.36
N ASP A 54 10.11 0.87 4.41
CA ASP A 54 9.78 0.05 3.24
C ASP A 54 8.34 0.33 2.78
N ASP A 55 7.35 0.33 3.67
CA ASP A 55 5.96 0.68 3.35
C ASP A 55 5.86 2.08 2.69
N THR A 56 6.63 3.06 3.20
CA THR A 56 6.66 4.41 2.62
C THR A 56 7.34 4.44 1.24
N ARG A 57 8.34 3.57 1.02
CA ARG A 57 8.99 3.46 -0.30
C ARG A 57 8.03 2.84 -1.29
N ASP A 58 7.32 1.80 -0.92
CA ASP A 58 6.38 1.10 -1.79
C ASP A 58 5.21 2.04 -2.17
N GLU A 59 4.65 2.77 -1.20
CA GLU A 59 3.59 3.77 -1.43
C GLU A 59 4.00 4.91 -2.38
N ILE A 60 5.26 5.36 -2.30
CA ILE A 60 5.77 6.45 -3.15
C ILE A 60 6.24 5.93 -4.52
N SER A 61 6.82 4.73 -4.56
CA SER A 61 7.39 4.16 -5.78
C SER A 61 6.33 3.53 -6.68
N GLY A 62 5.36 2.82 -6.12
CA GLY A 62 4.31 2.11 -6.86
C GLY A 62 3.21 3.05 -7.33
N LYS A 63 3.46 3.86 -8.35
CA LYS A 63 2.40 4.68 -8.98
C LYS A 63 2.06 4.20 -10.38
N ILE A 64 0.79 4.32 -10.75
CA ILE A 64 0.32 4.18 -12.13
C ILE A 64 0.00 5.56 -12.69
N GLN A 65 0.04 5.73 -14.00
CA GLN A 65 -0.33 6.96 -14.68
C GLN A 65 -1.42 6.64 -15.68
N LEU A 66 -2.53 7.37 -15.59
CA LEU A 66 -3.55 7.38 -16.62
C LEU A 66 -3.09 8.32 -17.73
N ILE A 67 -2.85 7.78 -18.92
CA ILE A 67 -2.40 8.54 -20.09
C ILE A 67 -3.60 9.10 -20.84
N ALA A 68 -4.58 8.24 -21.11
CA ALA A 68 -5.79 8.59 -21.84
C ALA A 68 -6.88 7.56 -21.56
N ALA A 69 -8.13 7.93 -21.82
CA ALA A 69 -9.27 7.03 -21.85
C ALA A 69 -10.10 7.29 -23.10
N TYR A 70 -10.70 6.25 -23.66
CA TYR A 70 -11.61 6.37 -24.80
C TYR A 70 -12.73 5.32 -24.73
N VAL A 71 -13.83 5.57 -25.43
CA VAL A 71 -14.95 4.63 -25.53
C VAL A 71 -14.60 3.55 -26.54
N SER A 72 -14.56 2.28 -26.13
CA SER A 72 -14.23 1.14 -27.00
C SER A 72 -15.46 0.44 -27.58
N ASP A 73 -16.61 0.49 -26.88
CA ASP A 73 -17.88 -0.01 -27.39
C ASP A 73 -19.06 0.84 -26.93
N ASP A 74 -20.04 0.98 -27.82
CA ASP A 74 -21.28 1.72 -27.57
C ASP A 74 -22.49 0.80 -27.65
N ASN A 75 -23.53 1.15 -26.88
CA ASN A 75 -24.81 0.45 -26.98
C ASN A 75 -25.33 0.55 -28.43
N ALA A 76 -26.03 -0.47 -28.92
CA ALA A 76 -26.64 -0.52 -30.26
C ALA A 76 -27.45 0.74 -30.69
N ALA A 77 -27.88 1.60 -29.76
CA ALA A 77 -28.55 2.86 -29.98
C ALA A 77 -27.63 4.11 -29.98
N ALA A 78 -26.33 3.96 -29.75
CA ALA A 78 -25.31 5.01 -29.62
C ALA A 78 -25.68 6.12 -28.61
N THR A 79 -26.42 5.75 -27.56
CA THR A 79 -26.86 6.70 -26.51
C THR A 79 -26.04 6.63 -25.23
N ALA A 80 -25.23 5.57 -25.08
CA ALA A 80 -24.43 5.32 -23.89
C ALA A 80 -23.24 4.42 -24.23
N ALA A 81 -22.14 4.51 -23.46
CA ALA A 81 -20.96 3.66 -23.65
C ALA A 81 -21.11 2.35 -22.87
N ASP A 82 -20.88 1.22 -23.54
CA ASP A 82 -20.95 -0.10 -22.90
C ASP A 82 -19.55 -0.56 -22.45
N GLU A 83 -18.49 -0.06 -23.08
CA GLU A 83 -17.11 -0.33 -22.69
C GLU A 83 -16.23 0.91 -22.86
N ILE A 84 -15.38 1.18 -21.86
CA ILE A 84 -14.33 2.20 -21.93
C ILE A 84 -12.97 1.52 -21.85
N THR A 85 -12.00 1.98 -22.64
CA THR A 85 -10.62 1.50 -22.53
C THR A 85 -9.73 2.57 -21.94
N LEU A 86 -9.04 2.22 -20.86
CA LEU A 86 -8.02 3.04 -20.23
C LEU A 86 -6.65 2.71 -20.81
N ILE A 87 -5.88 3.74 -21.16
CA ILE A 87 -4.47 3.64 -21.47
C ILE A 87 -3.70 4.03 -20.22
N VAL A 88 -3.09 3.03 -19.59
CA VAL A 88 -2.38 3.20 -18.32
C VAL A 88 -0.92 2.77 -18.47
N GLN A 89 -0.05 3.42 -17.72
CA GLN A 89 1.37 3.10 -17.68
C GLN A 89 1.84 3.04 -16.24
N LEU A 90 2.57 1.98 -15.89
CA LEU A 90 3.22 1.92 -14.59
C LEU A 90 4.36 2.96 -14.56
N SER A 91 4.39 3.81 -13.52
CA SER A 91 5.36 4.91 -13.43
C SER A 91 6.80 4.40 -13.51
N ALA A 92 7.67 5.25 -14.06
CA ALA A 92 9.11 5.00 -14.06
C ALA A 92 9.63 4.99 -12.60
N GLY A 93 10.30 3.91 -12.21
CA GLY A 93 10.78 3.70 -10.84
C GLY A 93 9.85 2.90 -9.93
N SER A 94 8.66 2.50 -10.39
CA SER A 94 7.82 1.54 -9.67
C SER A 94 8.45 0.15 -9.67
N ASP A 95 8.22 -0.62 -8.62
CA ASP A 95 8.53 -2.05 -8.64
C ASP A 95 7.57 -2.81 -9.55
N THR A 96 7.96 -4.04 -9.91
CA THR A 96 7.12 -4.91 -10.74
C THR A 96 5.88 -5.33 -9.96
N THR A 97 4.69 -5.04 -10.49
CA THR A 97 3.41 -5.32 -9.83
C THR A 97 2.63 -6.38 -10.59
N LEU A 98 1.93 -7.24 -9.85
CA LEU A 98 0.97 -8.18 -10.44
C LEU A 98 -0.30 -7.43 -10.84
N LEU A 99 -0.92 -7.82 -11.95
CA LEU A 99 -2.18 -7.22 -12.40
C LEU A 99 -3.33 -7.42 -11.39
N SER A 100 -3.30 -8.52 -10.64
CA SER A 100 -4.24 -8.79 -9.54
C SER A 100 -4.15 -7.81 -8.38
N ASN A 101 -3.03 -7.08 -8.26
CA ASN A 101 -2.80 -6.08 -7.22
C ASN A 101 -3.11 -4.66 -7.71
N ILE A 102 -3.67 -4.52 -8.93
CA ILE A 102 -4.06 -3.23 -9.48
C ILE A 102 -5.57 -3.26 -9.69
N GLU A 103 -6.26 -2.41 -8.94
CA GLU A 103 -7.73 -2.33 -8.93
C GLU A 103 -8.19 -1.00 -9.53
N TRP A 104 -9.30 -1.02 -10.25
CA TRP A 104 -10.05 0.18 -10.57
C TRP A 104 -11.27 0.34 -9.70
N LEU A 105 -11.64 1.59 -9.51
CA LEU A 105 -12.85 2.02 -8.83
C LEU A 105 -13.41 3.21 -9.60
N ILE A 106 -14.54 3.01 -10.27
CA ILE A 106 -15.30 4.06 -10.92
C ILE A 106 -16.51 4.35 -10.04
N VAL A 107 -16.72 5.62 -9.71
CA VAL A 107 -17.90 6.11 -8.99
C VAL A 107 -18.73 6.97 -9.94
N CYS A 108 -20.01 6.67 -10.03
CA CYS A 108 -20.96 7.33 -10.91
C CYS A 108 -22.31 7.56 -10.20
N ASP A 109 -23.18 8.36 -10.82
CA ASP A 109 -24.58 8.43 -10.41
C ASP A 109 -25.34 7.26 -11.04
N GLY A 110 -25.79 6.30 -10.22
CA GLY A 110 -26.65 5.17 -10.64
C GLY A 110 -28.09 5.58 -10.93
N GLY A 111 -28.37 6.89 -10.91
CA GLY A 111 -29.69 7.46 -11.09
C GLY A 111 -30.50 7.49 -9.79
N ALA A 112 -31.54 8.31 -9.79
CA ALA A 112 -32.41 8.54 -8.64
C ALA A 112 -31.67 9.01 -7.36
N GLY A 113 -30.47 9.59 -7.50
CA GLY A 113 -29.66 10.11 -6.40
C GLY A 113 -28.94 9.03 -5.60
N ILE A 114 -28.68 7.88 -6.20
CA ILE A 114 -27.92 6.77 -5.61
C ILE A 114 -26.57 6.70 -6.32
N ALA A 115 -25.48 6.73 -5.55
CA ALA A 115 -24.16 6.47 -6.10
C ALA A 115 -24.03 4.98 -6.48
N GLU A 116 -23.57 4.71 -7.69
CA GLU A 116 -23.20 3.39 -8.16
C GLU A 116 -21.67 3.31 -8.31
N VAL A 117 -21.15 2.09 -8.17
CA VAL A 117 -19.72 1.83 -8.15
C VAL A 117 -19.42 0.65 -9.06
N ASN A 118 -18.48 0.83 -9.98
CA ASN A 118 -17.91 -0.23 -10.81
C ASN A 118 -16.47 -0.47 -10.37
N THR A 119 -16.14 -1.70 -10.00
CA THR A 119 -14.83 -2.06 -9.48
C THR A 119 -14.42 -3.44 -9.97
N GLY A 120 -13.13 -3.63 -10.15
CA GLY A 120 -12.50 -4.88 -10.54
C GLY A 120 -10.98 -4.75 -10.51
N ASP A 121 -10.30 -5.83 -10.86
CA ASP A 121 -8.84 -5.88 -10.95
C ASP A 121 -8.39 -6.08 -12.41
N PHE A 122 -7.17 -5.65 -12.73
CA PHE A 122 -6.65 -5.71 -14.10
C PHE A 122 -6.36 -7.14 -14.57
N ASP A 123 -6.46 -8.16 -13.71
CA ASP A 123 -6.09 -9.53 -14.02
C ASP A 123 -7.11 -10.20 -14.95
N GLY A 124 -6.63 -10.71 -16.08
CA GLY A 124 -7.50 -11.33 -17.09
C GLY A 124 -8.39 -10.35 -17.87
N VAL A 125 -8.20 -9.04 -17.69
CA VAL A 125 -8.88 -7.98 -18.44
C VAL A 125 -7.89 -7.13 -19.23
N ALA A 126 -6.74 -6.80 -18.64
CA ALA A 126 -5.73 -5.97 -19.29
C ALA A 126 -5.16 -6.62 -20.56
N THR A 127 -4.84 -5.78 -21.54
CA THR A 127 -4.24 -6.18 -22.82
C THR A 127 -2.95 -5.40 -23.08
N ASP A 128 -2.01 -6.02 -23.80
CA ASP A 128 -0.88 -5.32 -24.44
C ASP A 128 -1.41 -4.25 -25.41
N LEU A 129 -0.59 -3.27 -25.74
CA LEU A 129 -0.82 -2.27 -26.79
C LEU A 129 -1.20 -2.87 -28.15
N SER A 130 -0.88 -4.14 -28.41
CA SER A 130 -1.32 -4.91 -29.59
C SER A 130 -2.70 -5.55 -29.45
N GLY A 131 -3.41 -5.34 -28.33
CA GLY A 131 -4.72 -5.92 -28.02
C GLY A 131 -4.68 -7.39 -27.58
N THR A 132 -3.50 -7.92 -27.25
CA THR A 132 -3.37 -9.31 -26.74
C THR A 132 -3.61 -9.32 -25.24
N LEU A 133 -4.53 -10.16 -24.77
CA LEU A 133 -4.84 -10.30 -23.35
C LEU A 133 -3.59 -10.73 -22.55
N LEU A 134 -3.33 -10.01 -21.46
CA LEU A 134 -2.35 -10.40 -20.47
C LEU A 134 -2.94 -11.53 -19.64
N VAL A 135 -2.26 -12.68 -19.65
CA VAL A 135 -2.75 -13.90 -19.00
C VAL A 135 -2.88 -13.67 -17.49
N ALA A 136 -3.89 -14.29 -16.88
CA ALA A 136 -4.08 -14.24 -15.43
C ALA A 136 -2.79 -14.54 -14.64
N GLY A 137 -2.47 -13.71 -13.66
CA GLY A 137 -1.23 -13.75 -12.89
C GLY A 137 -0.01 -13.15 -13.59
N SER A 138 -0.19 -12.42 -14.70
CA SER A 138 0.90 -11.67 -15.33
C SER A 138 1.35 -10.50 -14.43
N SER A 139 2.58 -10.05 -14.66
CA SER A 139 3.15 -8.90 -13.97
C SER A 139 3.54 -7.81 -14.96
N VAL A 140 3.41 -6.55 -14.54
CA VAL A 140 3.77 -5.38 -15.33
C VAL A 140 5.03 -4.75 -14.74
N ASN A 141 5.98 -4.41 -15.62
CA ASN A 141 7.23 -3.77 -15.21
C ASN A 141 7.09 -2.24 -15.24
N SER A 142 8.01 -1.57 -14.55
CA SER A 142 8.11 -0.11 -14.60
C SER A 142 8.21 0.42 -16.02
N GLY A 143 7.38 1.40 -16.35
CA GLY A 143 7.38 2.07 -17.65
C GLY A 143 6.61 1.33 -18.75
N GLU A 144 6.11 0.12 -18.50
CA GLU A 144 5.25 -0.59 -19.46
C GLU A 144 3.88 0.08 -19.54
N THR A 145 3.42 0.28 -20.78
CA THR A 145 2.08 0.80 -21.09
C THR A 145 1.19 -0.34 -21.55
N PHE A 146 -0.02 -0.39 -21.04
CA PHE A 146 -1.00 -1.41 -21.38
C PHE A 146 -2.40 -0.80 -21.40
N LEU A 147 -3.34 -1.54 -21.98
CA LEU A 147 -4.72 -1.13 -22.15
C LEU A 147 -5.61 -1.92 -21.19
N VAL A 148 -6.59 -1.27 -20.58
CA VAL A 148 -7.57 -1.91 -19.70
C VAL A 148 -8.97 -1.59 -20.21
N PRO A 149 -9.62 -2.52 -20.94
CA PRO A 149 -11.02 -2.41 -21.27
C PRO A 149 -11.86 -2.64 -19.99
N ILE A 150 -12.74 -1.72 -19.66
CA ILE A 150 -13.66 -1.78 -18.52
C ILE A 150 -15.07 -1.82 -19.07
N ASP A 151 -15.79 -2.89 -18.75
CA ASP A 151 -17.21 -3.03 -19.05
C ASP A 151 -18.02 -2.10 -18.13
N THR A 152 -18.69 -1.12 -18.73
CA THR A 152 -19.59 -0.17 -18.06
C THR A 152 -21.06 -0.46 -18.34
N SER A 153 -21.39 -1.49 -19.12
CA SER A 153 -22.75 -1.79 -19.56
C SER A 153 -23.68 -2.19 -18.41
N ALA A 154 -23.15 -2.82 -17.37
CA ALA A 154 -23.91 -3.30 -16.22
C ALA A 154 -23.91 -2.32 -15.04
N LEU A 155 -22.81 -1.57 -14.86
CA LEU A 155 -22.58 -0.66 -13.75
C LEU A 155 -21.85 0.58 -14.28
N CYS A 156 -22.33 1.76 -13.91
CA CYS A 156 -21.78 3.04 -14.34
C CYS A 156 -21.79 3.24 -15.85
N GLN A 157 -22.89 2.94 -16.53
CA GLN A 157 -23.05 3.18 -17.97
C GLN A 157 -23.15 4.70 -18.24
N PRO A 158 -22.13 5.34 -18.84
CA PRO A 158 -22.11 6.79 -19.03
C PRO A 158 -22.95 7.21 -20.25
N SER A 159 -23.64 8.34 -20.10
CA SER A 159 -24.29 9.08 -21.18
C SER A 159 -23.50 10.34 -21.54
N VAL A 160 -23.85 10.97 -22.66
CA VAL A 160 -23.21 12.23 -23.09
C VAL A 160 -23.43 13.32 -22.04
N GLY A 161 -22.34 13.90 -21.55
CA GLY A 161 -22.32 14.97 -20.55
C GLY A 161 -22.19 14.49 -19.10
N ASP A 162 -22.10 13.18 -18.86
CA ASP A 162 -21.86 12.64 -17.52
C ASP A 162 -20.40 12.84 -17.09
N ASP A 163 -20.22 12.98 -15.78
CA ASP A 163 -18.93 13.01 -15.10
C ASP A 163 -18.83 11.77 -14.20
N GLN A 164 -17.74 11.00 -14.35
CA GLN A 164 -17.46 9.86 -13.48
C GLN A 164 -16.09 10.02 -12.82
N GLU A 165 -15.97 9.58 -11.58
CA GLU A 165 -14.69 9.58 -10.88
C GLU A 165 -14.02 8.21 -11.04
N LEU A 166 -12.83 8.18 -11.63
CA LEU A 166 -11.98 7.00 -11.74
C LEU A 166 -10.86 7.08 -10.70
N ARG A 167 -10.68 6.00 -9.96
CA ARG A 167 -9.52 5.74 -9.13
C ARG A 167 -8.87 4.44 -9.56
N VAL A 168 -7.56 4.45 -9.69
CA VAL A 168 -6.75 3.24 -9.90
C VAL A 168 -5.83 3.10 -8.69
N LEU A 169 -5.91 1.96 -8.03
CA LEU A 169 -5.18 1.67 -6.80
C LEU A 169 -4.22 0.51 -7.04
N ILE A 170 -3.01 0.62 -6.48
CA ILE A 170 -2.05 -0.48 -6.44
C ILE A 170 -1.93 -0.93 -4.98
N ASP A 171 -2.06 -2.22 -4.70
CA ASP A 171 -1.84 -2.76 -3.35
C ASP A 171 -0.38 -2.58 -2.92
N GLY A 172 -0.16 -1.94 -1.76
CA GLY A 172 1.15 -1.50 -1.29
C GLY A 172 1.76 -0.33 -2.08
N GLY A 173 1.06 0.19 -3.08
CA GLY A 173 1.46 1.35 -3.87
C GLY A 173 0.53 2.53 -3.68
N GLY A 174 0.72 3.56 -4.51
CA GLY A 174 -0.09 4.76 -4.50
C GLY A 174 -1.35 4.66 -5.36
N GLU A 175 -2.30 5.54 -5.08
CA GLU A 175 -3.49 5.75 -5.89
C GLU A 175 -3.28 6.79 -7.00
N THR A 176 -4.05 6.64 -8.08
CA THR A 176 -4.19 7.61 -9.17
C THR A 176 -5.65 7.99 -9.30
N TYR A 177 -5.92 9.29 -9.34
CA TYR A 177 -7.27 9.84 -9.52
C TYR A 177 -7.40 10.48 -10.90
N GLY A 178 -8.50 10.19 -11.59
CA GLY A 178 -8.90 10.83 -12.84
C GLY A 178 -10.39 11.11 -12.82
N GLN A 179 -10.80 12.23 -13.40
CA GLN A 179 -12.21 12.48 -13.71
C GLN A 179 -12.42 12.15 -15.19
N LEU A 180 -13.47 11.41 -15.49
CA LEU A 180 -13.83 10.99 -16.84
C LEU A 180 -15.04 11.82 -17.29
N HIS A 181 -14.83 12.77 -18.20
CA HIS A 181 -15.90 13.54 -18.81
C HIS A 181 -16.25 13.03 -20.22
N TYR A 182 -17.52 12.67 -20.42
CA TYR A 182 -17.99 12.06 -21.67
C TYR A 182 -18.58 13.11 -22.62
N ASN A 183 -17.75 13.65 -23.52
CA ASN A 183 -18.21 14.57 -24.58
C ASN A 183 -19.04 13.88 -25.68
N SER A 184 -18.77 12.59 -25.90
CA SER A 184 -19.47 11.72 -26.84
C SER A 184 -19.36 10.28 -26.34
N VAL A 185 -20.34 9.46 -26.70
CA VAL A 185 -20.41 8.03 -26.37
C VAL A 185 -20.26 7.16 -27.62
N GLU A 186 -19.92 7.76 -28.77
CA GLU A 186 -19.61 7.02 -30.00
C GLU A 186 -18.28 6.26 -29.84
N ASN A 187 -18.18 5.09 -30.48
CA ASN A 187 -16.95 4.29 -30.47
C ASN A 187 -15.73 5.11 -30.97
N GLY A 188 -14.66 5.10 -30.20
CA GLY A 188 -13.43 5.85 -30.44
C GLY A 188 -13.46 7.30 -29.93
N ALA A 189 -14.54 7.75 -29.29
CA ALA A 189 -14.59 9.05 -28.64
C ALA A 189 -13.59 9.11 -27.47
N THR A 190 -12.80 10.18 -27.43
CA THR A 190 -11.86 10.42 -26.34
C THR A 190 -12.58 10.96 -25.12
N ILE A 191 -12.23 10.41 -23.96
CA ILE A 191 -12.68 10.87 -22.65
C ILE A 191 -11.61 11.82 -22.10
N VAL A 192 -12.03 12.97 -21.57
CA VAL A 192 -11.13 14.04 -21.09
C VAL A 192 -11.34 14.35 -19.62
#